data_AF-A0A923XIC2-F1
#
_entry.id   AF-A0A923XIC2-F1
#
_cell.length_a   1.000
_cell.length_b   1.000
_cell.length_c   1.000
_cell.angle_alpha   90.00
_cell.angle_beta   90.00
_cell.angle_gamma   90.00
#
_symmetry.space_group_name_H-M   'P 1'
#
loop_
_entity.id
_entity.type
_entity.pdbx_description
1 polymer ?
#
loop_
_entity_poly.entity_id
_entity_poly.type
_entity_poly.pdbx_seq_one_letter_code
_entity_poly.pdbx_strand_id
1 'polypeptide(L)'
;MCGLCGALGGPLHWAAGSAVLDAAAMGTQRAERARLARLLDRVTRQRSVRVATWAGISFVVSAPTGAQEIAETVSEVWAAVDRLSARPLDPLGAEWQSARGSL
;
A
#
# COMPACT_ATOMS: atom_id res chain seq x y z
N MET A 1 8.27 -4.78 -19.31
CA MET A 1 7.36 -5.76 -18.67
C MET A 1 5.93 -5.35 -19.01
N CYS A 2 5.18 -6.24 -19.68
CA CYS A 2 3.96 -5.94 -20.44
C CYS A 2 2.76 -5.52 -19.59
N GLY A 3 1.82 -4.76 -20.16
CA GLY A 3 0.62 -4.23 -19.49
C GLY A 3 -0.41 -5.27 -19.04
N LEU A 4 -0.18 -6.57 -19.30
CA LEU A 4 -1.10 -7.66 -18.96
C LEU A 4 -1.31 -7.80 -17.44
N CYS A 5 -0.25 -7.58 -16.65
CA CYS A 5 -0.35 -7.69 -15.18
C CYS A 5 -1.34 -6.68 -14.58
N GLY A 6 -1.51 -5.50 -15.21
CA GLY A 6 -2.53 -4.53 -14.79
C GLY A 6 -3.94 -4.88 -15.31
N ALA A 7 -4.03 -5.48 -16.49
CA ALA A 7 -5.30 -5.76 -17.18
C ALA A 7 -6.13 -6.85 -16.51
N LEU A 8 -5.48 -7.85 -15.91
CA LEU A 8 -6.13 -8.94 -15.17
C LEU A 8 -6.39 -8.58 -13.70
N GLY A 9 -6.42 -7.27 -13.39
CA GLY A 9 -6.56 -6.72 -12.04
C GLY A 9 -7.62 -7.47 -11.24
N GLY A 10 -7.17 -8.05 -10.11
CA GLY A 10 -8.02 -8.81 -9.19
C GLY A 10 -9.24 -8.02 -8.69
N PRO A 11 -10.07 -8.66 -7.84
CA PRO A 11 -11.40 -8.17 -7.49
C PRO A 11 -11.39 -6.69 -7.09
N LEU A 12 -12.42 -5.96 -7.54
CA LEU A 12 -12.59 -4.52 -7.32
C LEU A 12 -12.45 -4.20 -5.83
N HIS A 13 -11.34 -3.59 -5.48
CA HIS A 13 -11.04 -3.15 -4.11
C HIS A 13 -11.46 -1.68 -3.97
N TRP A 14 -12.03 -1.28 -2.83
CA TRP A 14 -12.51 0.10 -2.62
C TRP A 14 -11.41 1.17 -2.78
N ALA A 15 -10.15 0.79 -2.54
CA ALA A 15 -8.98 1.65 -2.76
C ALA A 15 -8.47 1.66 -4.21
N ALA A 16 -9.00 0.80 -5.10
CA ALA A 16 -8.74 0.90 -6.52
C ALA A 16 -9.51 2.10 -7.06
N GLY A 17 -8.80 3.14 -7.49
CA GLY A 17 -9.41 4.34 -8.06
C GLY A 17 -10.29 4.04 -9.28
N SER A 18 -11.04 5.05 -9.74
CA SER A 18 -12.01 4.97 -10.85
C SER A 18 -11.45 4.49 -12.20
N ALA A 19 -10.15 4.22 -12.30
CA ALA A 19 -9.47 3.63 -13.44
C ALA A 19 -10.06 2.28 -13.88
N VAL A 20 -10.85 1.60 -13.03
CA VAL A 20 -11.57 0.38 -13.41
C VAL A 20 -12.69 0.64 -14.42
N LEU A 21 -13.20 1.87 -14.51
CA LEU A 21 -14.32 2.20 -15.40
C LEU A 21 -13.89 2.58 -16.83
N ASP A 22 -12.58 2.78 -17.09
CA ASP A 22 -12.11 3.32 -18.36
C ASP A 22 -10.86 2.60 -18.87
N ALA A 23 -10.96 1.93 -20.02
CA ALA A 23 -9.85 1.13 -20.60
C ALA A 23 -8.64 1.99 -21.00
N ALA A 24 -8.82 3.29 -21.23
CA ALA A 24 -7.73 4.25 -21.42
C ALA A 24 -6.92 4.50 -20.13
N ALA A 25 -7.42 4.07 -18.98
CA ALA A 25 -6.82 4.30 -17.66
C ALA A 25 -5.78 3.25 -17.25
N MET A 26 -5.42 2.29 -18.11
CA MET A 26 -4.40 1.26 -17.79
C MET A 26 -3.07 1.84 -17.28
N GLY A 27 -2.58 2.92 -17.91
CA GLY A 27 -1.38 3.64 -17.43
C GLY A 27 -1.58 4.30 -16.06
N THR A 28 -2.82 4.65 -15.73
CA THR A 28 -3.19 5.28 -14.45
C THR A 28 -3.22 4.28 -13.30
N GLN A 29 -3.54 3.00 -13.53
CA GLN A 29 -3.66 2.03 -12.44
C GLN A 29 -2.31 1.73 -11.78
N ARG A 30 -1.25 1.53 -12.57
CA ARG A 30 0.12 1.35 -12.04
C ARG A 30 0.58 2.62 -11.31
N ALA A 31 0.30 3.79 -11.88
CA ALA A 31 0.66 5.08 -11.29
C ALA A 31 -0.08 5.30 -9.96
N GLU A 32 -1.37 4.94 -9.89
CA GLU A 32 -2.20 5.04 -8.71
C GLU A 32 -1.75 4.05 -7.63
N ARG A 33 -1.44 2.79 -7.99
CA ARG A 33 -0.83 1.85 -7.05
C ARG A 33 0.50 2.36 -6.50
N ALA A 34 1.36 2.94 -7.35
CA ALA A 34 2.61 3.54 -6.90
C ALA A 34 2.36 4.74 -5.97
N ARG A 35 1.33 5.55 -6.24
CA ARG A 35 0.92 6.66 -5.38
C ARG A 35 0.41 6.16 -4.03
N LEU A 36 -0.46 5.15 -4.02
CA LEU A 36 -0.96 4.50 -2.80
C LEU A 36 0.19 3.92 -1.98
N ALA A 37 1.14 3.23 -2.59
CA ALA A 37 2.31 2.70 -1.88
C ALA A 37 3.13 3.80 -1.21
N ARG A 38 3.33 4.96 -1.87
CA ARG A 38 4.02 6.12 -1.26
C ARG A 38 3.27 6.69 -0.06
N LEU A 39 1.92 6.71 -0.11
CA LEU A 39 1.09 7.15 1.02
C LEU A 39 1.20 6.17 2.18
N LEU A 40 1.07 4.87 1.90
CA LEU A 40 1.21 3.81 2.89
C LEU A 40 2.60 3.84 3.54
N ASP A 41 3.67 3.91 2.76
CA ASP A 41 5.05 3.97 3.26
C ASP A 41 5.27 5.16 4.21
N ARG A 42 4.65 6.30 3.92
CA ARG A 42 4.73 7.48 4.80
C ARG A 42 4.09 7.21 6.16
N VAL A 43 2.95 6.52 6.18
CA VAL A 43 2.23 6.19 7.42
C VAL A 43 2.97 5.10 8.20
N THR A 44 3.43 4.03 7.54
CA THR A 44 4.03 2.86 8.20
C THR A 44 5.43 3.10 8.74
N ARG A 45 6.15 4.13 8.24
CA ARG A 45 7.49 4.50 8.73
C ARG A 45 7.54 4.83 10.22
N GLN A 46 6.44 5.26 10.82
CA GLN A 46 6.35 5.48 12.27
C GLN A 46 6.52 4.19 13.10
N ARG A 47 6.48 3.02 12.45
CA ARG A 47 6.73 1.71 13.04
C ARG A 47 7.95 1.02 12.43
N SER A 48 8.83 1.78 11.76
CA SER A 48 10.01 1.27 11.05
C SER A 48 9.71 0.26 9.92
N VAL A 49 8.44 0.12 9.52
CA VAL A 49 8.01 -0.74 8.42
C VAL A 49 7.89 0.08 7.14
N ARG A 50 8.32 -0.52 6.02
CA ARG A 50 8.32 0.11 4.69
C ARG A 50 7.30 -0.56 3.79
N VAL A 51 6.70 0.22 2.90
CA VAL A 51 5.77 -0.29 1.90
C VAL A 51 6.24 0.13 0.51
N ALA A 52 6.29 -0.81 -0.42
CA ALA A 52 6.64 -0.54 -1.81
C ALA A 52 5.70 -1.31 -2.75
N THR A 53 5.63 -0.93 -4.02
CA THR A 53 4.93 -1.74 -5.03
C THR A 53 5.85 -2.84 -5.56
N TRP A 54 5.32 -4.04 -5.76
CA TRP A 54 5.98 -5.10 -6.52
C TRP A 54 5.24 -5.38 -7.82
N ALA A 55 6.01 -5.43 -8.92
CA ALA A 55 5.51 -5.58 -10.29
C ALA A 55 4.39 -4.59 -10.73
N GLY A 56 4.05 -3.60 -9.90
CA GLY A 56 2.95 -2.65 -10.13
C GLY A 56 1.55 -3.20 -9.85
N ILE A 57 1.44 -4.39 -9.27
CA ILE A 57 0.16 -5.10 -9.05
C ILE A 57 -0.06 -5.54 -7.61
N SER A 58 0.98 -5.51 -6.78
CA SER A 58 0.89 -5.82 -5.36
C SER A 58 1.80 -4.90 -4.58
N PHE A 59 1.73 -5.03 -3.26
CA PHE A 59 2.56 -4.34 -2.30
C PHE A 59 3.54 -5.33 -1.66
N VAL A 60 4.69 -4.82 -1.26
CA VAL A 60 5.64 -5.51 -0.40
C VAL A 60 5.79 -4.68 0.86
N VAL A 61 5.54 -5.33 2.00
CA VAL A 61 5.74 -4.78 3.33
C VAL A 61 7.05 -5.35 3.87
N SER A 62 7.96 -4.50 4.35
CA SER A 62 9.27 -4.94 4.83
C SER A 62 9.64 -4.35 6.18
N ALA A 63 10.17 -5.21 7.05
CA ALA A 63 10.68 -4.88 8.37
C ALA A 63 12.20 -4.62 8.32
N PRO A 64 12.76 -3.87 9.28
CA PRO A 64 14.20 -3.62 9.36
C PRO A 64 15.01 -4.87 9.68
N THR A 65 14.37 -5.93 10.18
CA THR A 65 14.95 -7.26 10.42
C THR A 65 15.16 -8.08 9.15
N GLY A 66 14.68 -7.58 8.00
CA GLY A 66 14.72 -8.29 6.72
C GLY A 66 13.47 -9.15 6.43
N ALA A 67 12.55 -9.27 7.39
CA ALA A 67 11.27 -9.95 7.14
C ALA A 67 10.42 -9.16 6.13
N GLN A 68 9.79 -9.87 5.20
CA GLN A 68 8.97 -9.28 4.13
C GLN A 68 7.70 -10.08 3.90
N GLU A 69 6.64 -9.40 3.50
CA GLU A 69 5.37 -10.00 3.13
C GLU A 69 4.78 -9.32 1.88
N ILE A 70 4.20 -10.11 0.97
CA ILE A 70 3.48 -9.62 -0.20
C ILE A 70 2.01 -9.45 0.17
N ALA A 71 1.42 -8.30 -0.18
CA ALA A 71 0.02 -8.00 0.02
C ALA A 71 -0.63 -7.56 -1.31
N GLU A 72 -1.79 -8.12 -1.64
CA GLU A 72 -2.51 -7.79 -2.87
C GLU A 72 -3.41 -6.56 -2.69
N THR A 73 -3.95 -6.40 -1.48
CA THR A 73 -4.91 -5.36 -1.12
C THR A 73 -4.37 -4.42 -0.05
N VAL A 74 -5.00 -3.24 0.10
CA VAL A 74 -4.63 -2.30 1.18
C VAL A 74 -4.97 -2.88 2.55
N SER A 75 -6.06 -3.66 2.66
CA SER A 75 -6.42 -4.36 3.89
C SER A 75 -5.33 -5.35 4.33
N GLU A 76 -4.78 -6.11 3.39
CA GLU A 76 -3.66 -7.02 3.67
C GLU A 76 -2.38 -6.29 4.06
N VAL A 77 -2.13 -5.08 3.50
CA VAL A 77 -0.98 -4.25 3.93
C VAL A 77 -1.07 -3.95 5.43
N TRP A 78 -2.24 -3.56 5.94
CA TRP A 78 -2.39 -3.29 7.37
C TRP A 78 -2.15 -4.52 8.22
N ALA A 79 -2.73 -5.66 7.82
CA ALA A 79 -2.51 -6.93 8.52
C ALA A 79 -1.02 -7.34 8.53
N ALA A 80 -0.30 -7.12 7.42
CA ALA A 80 1.13 -7.38 7.33
C ALA A 80 1.96 -6.40 8.17
N VAL A 81 1.58 -5.12 8.23
CA VAL A 81 2.22 -4.13 9.11
C VAL A 81 2.06 -4.52 10.57
N ASP A 82 0.87 -4.97 10.99
CA ASP A 82 0.66 -5.41 12.38
C ASP A 82 1.48 -6.65 12.73
N ARG A 83 1.65 -7.59 11.77
CA ARG A 83 2.52 -8.77 11.97
C ARG A 83 4.01 -8.44 12.02
N LEU A 84 4.47 -7.53 11.15
CA LEU A 84 5.89 -7.24 10.95
C LEU A 84 6.42 -6.12 11.85
N SER A 85 5.53 -5.33 12.45
CA SER A 85 5.89 -4.29 13.41
C SER A 85 5.90 -4.84 14.85
N ALA A 86 6.70 -4.21 15.71
CA ALA A 86 6.74 -4.57 17.14
C ALA A 86 5.48 -4.15 17.91
N ARG A 87 4.67 -3.25 17.35
CA ARG A 87 3.43 -2.74 17.95
C ARG A 87 2.45 -2.36 16.84
N PRO A 88 1.15 -2.70 16.99
CA PRO A 88 0.13 -2.35 16.00
C PRO A 88 0.14 -0.86 15.62
N LEU A 89 -0.28 -0.60 14.39
CA LEU A 89 -0.42 0.76 13.87
C LEU A 89 -1.90 1.06 13.61
N ASP A 90 -2.50 1.89 14.44
CA ASP A 90 -3.79 2.49 14.14
C ASP A 90 -3.58 3.83 13.41
N PRO A 91 -3.79 3.92 12.09
CA PRO A 91 -3.66 5.17 11.34
C PRO A 91 -4.73 6.20 11.72
N LEU A 92 -5.79 5.82 12.43
CA LEU A 92 -6.82 6.73 12.95
C LEU A 92 -6.68 6.97 14.46
N GLY A 93 -5.70 6.32 15.10
CA GLY A 93 -5.41 6.45 16.52
C GLY A 93 -4.96 7.86 16.92
N ALA A 94 -5.14 8.19 18.20
CA ALA A 94 -4.77 9.50 18.73
C ALA A 94 -3.27 9.79 18.57
N GLU A 95 -2.43 8.75 18.59
CA GLU A 95 -0.98 8.88 18.34
C GLU A 95 -0.66 9.36 16.93
N TRP A 96 -1.49 9.03 15.92
CA TRP A 96 -1.26 9.47 14.56
C TRP A 96 -1.80 10.88 14.32
N GLN A 97 -2.96 11.21 14.92
CA GLN A 97 -3.56 12.54 14.82
C GLN A 97 -2.66 13.63 15.41
N SER A 98 -2.02 13.36 16.56
CA SER A 98 -1.05 14.27 17.19
C SER A 98 0.21 14.49 16.34
N ALA A 99 0.69 13.48 15.62
CA ALA A 99 1.85 13.59 14.74
C ALA A 99 1.58 14.42 13.46
N ARG A 100 0.31 14.68 13.10
CA ARG A 100 -0.05 15.52 11.94
C ARG A 100 -0.07 17.01 12.21
N GLY A 101 -0.14 17.43 13.48
CA GLY A 101 -0.21 18.85 13.86
C GLY A 101 1.10 19.62 13.73
N SER A 102 2.21 18.95 13.36
CA SER A 102 3.55 19.54 13.27
C SER A 102 4.13 19.58 11.84
N LEU A 103 3.28 19.43 10.81
CA LEU A 103 3.63 19.60 9.39
C LEU A 103 3.02 20.89 8.84
#